data_AF-A0A392U324-F1
#
_entry.id   AF-A0A392U324-F1
#
_cell.length_a   1.000
_cell.length_b   1.000
_cell.length_c   1.000
_cell.angle_alpha   90.00
_cell.angle_beta   90.00
_cell.angle_gamma   90.00
#
_symmetry.space_group_name_H-M   'P 1'
#
loop_
_entity.id
_entity.type
_entity.pdbx_description
1 polymer ?
#
loop_
_entity_poly.entity_id
_entity_poly.type
_entity_poly.pdbx_seq_one_letter_code
_entity_poly.pdbx_strand_id
1 'polypeptide(L)' 'MRCQGRVCIPDVPELKIMILEEGHRSNLSIHHVVTKMYQDLKKMFWRPGMKKEIAEFVYACLTCQKT' A
#
# COMPACT_ATOMS: atom_id res chain seq x y z
N MET A 1 12.37 14.10 5.00
CA MET A 1 13.27 13.09 4.40
C MET A 1 12.64 12.59 3.10
N ARG A 2 13.30 12.77 1.95
CA ARG A 2 12.83 12.30 0.64
C ARG A 2 13.81 11.29 0.06
N CYS A 3 13.30 10.18 -0.46
CA CYS A 3 14.06 9.08 -1.06
C CYS A 3 13.66 8.99 -2.52
N GLN A 4 14.60 9.20 -3.46
CA GLN A 4 14.31 9.19 -4.89
C GLN A 4 13.16 10.15 -5.29
N GLY A 5 13.12 11.34 -4.70
CA GLY A 5 12.07 12.34 -4.94
C GLY A 5 10.72 12.06 -4.25
N ARG A 6 10.59 10.94 -3.53
CA ARG A 6 9.36 10.49 -2.87
C ARG A 6 9.47 10.58 -1.35
N VAL A 7 8.35 10.58 -0.64
CA VAL A 7 8.32 10.56 0.83
C VAL A 7 8.77 9.18 1.31
N CYS A 8 9.83 9.11 2.12
CA CYS A 8 10.25 7.84 2.70
C CYS A 8 9.25 7.46 3.80
N ILE A 9 8.68 6.26 3.73
CA ILE A 9 7.78 5.79 4.78
C ILE A 9 8.63 5.45 6.02
N PRO A 10 8.44 6.15 7.15
CA PRO A 10 9.17 5.85 8.38
C PRO A 10 8.83 4.44 8.89
N ASP A 11 9.71 3.85 9.69
CA ASP A 11 9.50 2.50 10.26
C ASP A 11 8.57 2.52 11.47
N VAL A 12 7.44 3.22 11.32
CA VAL A 12 6.41 3.39 12.35
C VAL A 12 5.19 2.57 11.91
N PRO A 13 4.85 1.47 12.60
CA PRO A 13 3.78 0.55 12.19
C PRO A 13 2.45 1.25 11.90
N GLU A 14 2.06 2.20 12.74
CA GLU A 14 0.80 2.93 12.65
C GLU A 14 0.72 3.74 11.34
N LEU A 15 1.79 4.45 11.00
CA LEU A 15 1.86 5.25 9.77
C LEU A 15 1.82 4.36 8.52
N LYS A 16 2.45 3.18 8.55
CA LYS A 16 2.38 2.23 7.43
C LYS A 16 0.97 1.74 7.21
N ILE A 17 0.29 1.33 8.29
CA ILE A 17 -1.09 0.83 8.21
C ILE A 17 -2.01 1.92 7.68
N MET A 18 -1.89 3.16 8.17
CA MET A 18 -2.69 4.29 7.67
C MET A 18 -2.52 4.51 6.15
N ILE A 19 -1.28 4.47 5.64
CA ILE A 19 -1.00 4.63 4.21
C ILE A 19 -1.60 3.47 3.40
N LEU A 20 -1.47 2.24 3.89
CA LEU A 20 -2.02 1.05 3.24
C LEU A 20 -3.56 1.05 3.24
N GLU A 21 -4.19 1.45 4.34
CA GLU A 21 -5.65 1.60 4.43
C GLU A 21 -6.19 2.64 3.46
N GLU A 22 -5.55 3.81 3.40
CA GLU A 22 -5.98 4.89 2.50
C GLU A 22 -5.84 4.47 1.03
N GLY A 23 -4.71 3.83 0.70
CA GLY A 23 -4.48 3.22 -0.60
C GLY A 23 -5.51 2.13 -0.92
N HIS A 24 -5.90 1.32 0.06
CA HIS A 24 -6.87 0.25 -0.12
C HIS A 24 -8.30 0.77 -0.33
N ARG A 25 -8.74 1.77 0.46
CA ARG A 25 -10.06 2.43 0.30
C ARG A 25 -10.20 3.09 -1.08
N SER A 26 -9.13 3.72 -1.56
CA SER A 26 -9.09 4.35 -2.89
C SER A 26 -9.13 3.35 -4.05
N ASN A 27 -8.84 2.07 -3.78
CA ASN A 27 -8.60 1.02 -4.79
C ASN A 27 -9.61 -0.13 -4.75
N LEU A 28 -10.87 0.15 -4.39
CA LEU A 28 -12.03 -0.77 -4.39
C LEU A 28 -12.40 -1.39 -5.77
N SER A 29 -11.46 -1.56 -6.69
CA SER A 29 -11.64 -2.30 -7.93
C SER A 29 -11.36 -3.79 -7.71
N ILE A 30 -12.43 -4.56 -7.83
CA ILE A 30 -12.68 -5.99 -7.52
C ILE A 30 -11.59 -6.98 -8.01
N HIS A 31 -10.66 -6.59 -8.90
CA HIS A 31 -9.68 -7.54 -9.45
C HIS A 31 -8.20 -7.10 -9.46
N HIS A 32 -7.85 -5.85 -9.15
CA HIS A 32 -6.46 -5.36 -9.31
C HIS A 32 -5.89 -4.62 -8.09
N VAL A 33 -6.33 -4.97 -6.88
CA VAL A 33 -6.05 -4.23 -5.65
C VAL A 33 -4.54 -4.06 -5.40
N VAL A 34 -3.75 -5.15 -5.39
CA VAL A 34 -2.30 -5.10 -5.08
C VAL A 34 -1.53 -4.28 -6.12
N THR A 35 -1.76 -4.53 -7.41
CA THR A 35 -1.02 -3.85 -8.49
C THR A 35 -1.35 -2.36 -8.54
N LYS A 36 -2.64 -2.01 -8.40
CA LYS A 36 -3.09 -0.63 -8.42
C LYS A 36 -2.61 0.13 -7.17
N MET A 37 -2.75 -0.47 -5.99
CA MET A 37 -2.20 0.10 -4.74
C MET A 37 -0.70 0.36 -4.85
N TYR A 38 0.07 -0.58 -5.38
CA TYR A 38 1.51 -0.37 -5.59
C TYR A 38 1.78 0.79 -6.55
N GLN A 39 1.05 0.87 -7.67
CA GLN A 39 1.23 1.93 -8.66
C GLN A 39 0.88 3.32 -8.12
N ASP A 40 -0.11 3.43 -7.23
CA ASP A 40 -0.49 4.70 -6.65
C ASP A 40 0.43 5.11 -5.51
N LEU A 41 0.72 4.19 -4.59
CA LEU A 41 1.62 4.47 -3.48
C LEU A 41 3.04 4.78 -3.96
N LYS A 42 3.56 4.11 -5.01
CA LYS A 42 4.93 4.36 -5.50
C LYS A 42 5.14 5.74 -6.13
N LYS A 43 4.07 6.49 -6.42
CA LYS A 43 4.17 7.86 -6.96
C LYS A 43 4.57 8.84 -5.86
N MET A 44 4.04 8.65 -4.65
CA MET A 44 4.22 9.58 -3.54
C MET A 44 5.19 9.05 -2.48
N PHE A 45 5.20 7.74 -2.28
CA PHE A 45 5.92 7.08 -1.21
C PHE A 45 7.02 6.14 -1.72
N TRP A 46 8.05 5.96 -0.90
CA TRP A 46 9.14 5.04 -1.15
C TRP A 46 9.46 4.21 0.09
N ARG A 47 9.60 2.90 -0.13
CA ARG A 47 10.09 1.94 0.87
C ARG A 47 10.64 0.68 0.19
N PRO A 48 11.73 0.08 0.69
CA PRO A 48 12.11 -1.28 0.32
C PRO A 48 10.99 -2.27 0.70
N GLY A 49 10.69 -3.23 -0.17
CA GLY A 49 9.68 -4.26 0.15
C GLY A 49 8.21 -3.83 0.02
N MET A 50 7.92 -2.62 -0.46
CA MET A 50 6.55 -2.07 -0.54
C MET A 50 5.54 -3.00 -1.22
N LYS A 51 5.93 -3.71 -2.29
CA LYS A 51 5.05 -4.69 -2.96
C LYS A 51 4.65 -5.85 -2.03
N LYS A 52 5.59 -6.34 -1.22
CA LYS A 52 5.36 -7.44 -0.29
C LYS A 52 4.42 -7.00 0.83
N GLU A 53 4.67 -5.81 1.41
CA GLU A 53 3.81 -5.24 2.46
C GLU A 53 2.37 -5.03 1.96
N ILE A 54 2.20 -4.52 0.74
CA ILE A 54 0.87 -4.36 0.12
C ILE A 54 0.20 -5.73 -0.10
N ALA A 55 0.94 -6.72 -0.59
CA ALA A 55 0.39 -8.06 -0.81
C ALA A 55 -0.05 -8.71 0.51
N GLU A 56 0.75 -8.61 1.57
CA GLU A 56 0.41 -9.11 2.92
C GLU A 56 -0.82 -8.39 3.49
N PHE A 57 -0.91 -7.08 3.34
CA PHE A 57 -2.06 -6.28 3.78
C PHE A 57 -3.35 -6.67 3.04
N VAL A 58 -3.30 -6.78 1.70
CA VAL A 58 -4.46 -7.18 0.89
C VAL A 58 -4.85 -8.63 1.16
N TYR A 59 -3.86 -9.52 1.36
CA TYR A 59 -4.13 -10.90 1.75
C TYR A 59 -4.84 -11.00 3.10
N ALA A 60 -4.52 -10.13 4.07
CA ALA A 60 -5.20 -10.08 5.36
C ALA A 60 -6.61 -9.43 5.29
N CYS A 61 -6.97 -8.78 4.18
CA CYS A 61 -8.25 -8.09 4.03
C CYS A 61 -9.39 -9.06 3.71
N LEU A 62 -10.32 -9.26 4.66
CA LEU A 62 -11.49 -10.13 4.48
C LEU A 62 -12.39 -9.71 3.30
N THR A 63 -12.45 -8.42 2.97
CA THR A 63 -13.21 -7.93 1.81
C THR A 63 -12.55 -8.37 0.50
N CYS A 64 -11.23 -8.29 0.41
CA CYS A 64 -10.47 -8.76 -0.77
C CYS A 64 -10.48 -10.27 -0.91
N GLN A 65 -10.49 -11.03 0.19
CA GLN A 65 -10.55 -12.50 0.16
C GLN A 65 -11.90 -13.04 -0.33
N LYS A 66 -12.99 -12.27 -0.16
CA LYS A 66 -14.35 -12.70 -0.53
C LYS A 66 -14.66 -12.54 -2.03
N THR A 67 -13.68 -12.15 -2.83
CA THR A 67 -13.85 -11.80 -4.26
C THR A 67 -13.26 -12.85 -5.17
#